data_AF-A0A091MZU5-F1
#
_entry.id   AF-A0A091MZU5-F1
#
_cell.length_a   1.000
_cell.length_b   1.000
_cell.length_c   1.000
_cell.angle_alpha   90.00
_cell.angle_beta   90.00
_cell.angle_gamma   90.00
#
_symmetry.space_group_name_H-M   'P 1'
#
loop_
_entity.id
_entity.type
_entity.pdbx_description
1 polymer ?
#
loop_
_entity_poly.entity_id
_entity_poly.type
_entity_poly.pdbx_seq_one_letter_code
_entity_poly.pdbx_strand_id
1 'polypeptide(L)'
;MMGRAGRPQFDDQGKAVILVHDIKKDFYKKFLYEPFPVESSLLEVLADHLNAEIAAGTITSKQDAMDYITWTYFFRRLIMNPTYYNLDDVSHDTMNKYLSSLVEKSLFDLEGSYCIEIGEDNRSIEPLTYGRIASYYYLKHPTIGMFKDQLKPESNIEELLLILTVSAD
;
A
#
# COMPACT_ATOMS: atom_id res chain seq x y z
N MET A 1 3.03 14.29 -20.17
CA MET A 1 2.38 15.30 -21.03
C MET A 1 3.38 16.09 -21.86
N MET A 2 4.42 16.71 -21.26
CA MET A 2 5.44 17.46 -22.01
C MET A 2 6.26 16.62 -23.00
N GLY A 3 6.51 15.33 -22.71
CA GLY A 3 7.24 14.43 -23.62
C GLY A 3 6.56 14.15 -24.96
N ARG A 4 5.34 14.68 -25.20
CA ARG A 4 4.66 14.65 -26.50
C ARG A 4 4.87 15.94 -27.31
N ALA A 5 5.55 16.94 -26.75
CA ALA A 5 5.81 18.20 -27.44
C ALA A 5 6.99 18.05 -28.41
N GLY A 6 6.73 18.31 -29.69
CA GLY A 6 7.70 18.13 -30.78
C GLY A 6 7.54 16.77 -31.46
N ARG A 7 7.61 16.78 -32.79
CA ARG A 7 7.55 15.56 -33.60
C ARG A 7 8.97 15.12 -33.97
N PRO A 8 9.41 13.94 -33.52
CA PRO A 8 10.69 13.39 -33.94
C PRO A 8 10.77 13.38 -35.47
N GLN A 9 11.89 13.82 -36.05
CA GLN A 9 12.17 13.94 -37.49
C GLN A 9 11.53 15.12 -38.24
N PHE A 10 10.58 15.86 -37.65
CA PHE A 10 9.89 16.98 -38.34
C PHE A 10 10.14 18.35 -37.72
N ASP A 11 10.28 18.42 -36.38
CA ASP A 11 10.44 19.69 -35.66
C ASP A 11 11.84 19.75 -35.02
N ASP A 12 12.51 20.90 -35.12
CA ASP A 12 13.83 21.13 -34.50
C ASP A 12 13.75 21.36 -32.98
N GLN A 13 12.55 21.72 -32.46
CA GLN A 13 12.30 21.95 -31.05
C GLN A 13 10.85 21.66 -30.67
N GLY A 14 10.63 21.11 -29.47
CA GLY A 14 9.33 21.00 -28.83
C GLY A 14 9.07 22.20 -27.91
N LYS A 15 7.86 22.77 -27.95
CA LYS A 15 7.43 23.82 -27.01
C LYS A 15 6.25 23.32 -26.19
N ALA A 16 6.34 23.45 -24.87
CA ALA A 16 5.25 23.16 -23.95
C ALA A 16 5.00 24.38 -23.06
N VAL A 17 3.72 24.79 -22.95
CA VAL A 17 3.29 25.87 -22.07
C VAL A 17 2.52 25.25 -20.91
N ILE A 18 2.99 25.49 -19.69
CA ILE A 18 2.39 24.95 -18.47
C ILE A 18 1.62 26.08 -17.80
N LEU A 19 0.30 25.99 -17.81
CA LEU A 19 -0.59 26.89 -17.10
C LEU A 19 -0.86 26.31 -15.71
N VAL A 20 -0.47 27.04 -14.67
CA VAL A 20 -0.63 26.61 -13.29
C VAL A 20 -0.91 27.80 -12.39
N HIS A 21 -1.58 27.54 -11.26
CA HIS A 21 -1.74 28.52 -10.19
C HIS A 21 -0.37 29.03 -9.72
N ASP A 22 -0.26 30.33 -9.45
CA ASP A 22 1.02 31.01 -9.16
C ASP A 22 1.78 30.36 -7.98
N ILE A 23 1.07 29.98 -6.92
CA ILE A 23 1.61 29.26 -5.74
C ILE A 23 2.38 27.97 -6.11
N LYS A 24 2.00 27.28 -7.20
CA LYS A 24 2.65 26.03 -7.64
C LYS A 24 3.68 26.24 -8.75
N LYS A 25 3.85 27.47 -9.23
CA LYS A 25 4.74 27.79 -10.36
C LYS A 25 6.17 27.35 -10.12
N ASP A 26 6.73 27.68 -8.95
CA ASP A 26 8.12 27.32 -8.62
C ASP A 26 8.30 25.83 -8.39
N PHE A 27 7.30 25.16 -7.83
CA PHE A 27 7.28 23.70 -7.69
C PHE A 27 7.42 23.00 -9.04
N TYR A 28 6.55 23.34 -10.01
CA TYR A 28 6.64 22.75 -11.35
C TYR A 28 7.91 23.20 -12.07
N LYS A 29 8.30 24.48 -11.96
CA LYS A 29 9.52 24.99 -12.59
C LYS A 29 10.75 24.19 -12.16
N LYS A 30 10.90 23.90 -10.86
CA LYS A 30 12.02 23.11 -10.34
C LYS A 30 12.10 21.73 -10.99
N PHE A 31 11.01 20.96 -10.94
CA PHE A 31 10.98 19.57 -11.42
C PHE A 31 10.88 19.39 -12.94
N LEU A 32 10.86 20.50 -13.70
CA LEU A 32 11.07 20.45 -15.16
C LEU A 32 12.55 20.37 -15.53
N TYR A 33 13.42 20.91 -14.67
CA TYR A 33 14.87 20.96 -14.91
C TYR A 33 15.65 20.04 -13.98
N GLU A 34 15.08 19.67 -12.84
CA GLU A 34 15.62 18.69 -11.90
C GLU A 34 14.77 17.41 -11.89
N PRO A 35 15.38 16.22 -11.66
CA PRO A 35 14.62 14.98 -11.51
C PRO A 35 13.64 15.07 -10.34
N PHE A 36 12.46 14.47 -10.51
CA PHE A 36 11.48 14.39 -9.44
C PHE A 36 11.90 13.31 -8.41
N PRO A 37 11.97 13.63 -7.11
CA PRO A 37 12.26 12.65 -6.08
C PRO A 37 11.09 11.68 -5.95
N VAL A 38 11.36 10.38 -6.10
CA VAL A 38 10.36 9.33 -5.94
C VAL A 38 10.54 8.70 -4.57
N GLU A 39 9.43 8.58 -3.84
CA GLU A 39 9.33 7.91 -2.54
C GLU A 39 8.31 6.78 -2.62
N SER A 40 8.33 5.87 -1.67
CA SER A 40 7.40 4.75 -1.62
C SER A 40 6.13 5.10 -0.85
N SER A 41 4.97 4.81 -1.42
CA SER A 41 3.67 4.88 -0.73
C SER A 41 3.20 3.53 -0.17
N LEU A 42 4.09 2.52 -0.12
CA LEU A 42 3.72 1.15 0.31
C LEU A 42 3.05 1.12 1.70
N LEU A 43 3.43 2.01 2.61
CA LEU A 43 2.89 2.05 3.97
C LEU A 43 1.37 2.26 4.02
N GLU A 44 0.79 2.92 3.02
CA GLU A 44 -0.65 3.20 2.96
C GLU A 44 -1.48 1.94 2.63
N VAL A 45 -0.85 0.94 2.03
CA VAL A 45 -1.51 -0.27 1.50
C VAL A 45 -0.81 -1.56 1.98
N LEU A 46 0.05 -1.46 3.00
CA LEU A 46 0.90 -2.56 3.45
C LEU A 46 0.09 -3.78 3.88
N ALA A 47 -1.03 -3.58 4.57
CA ALA A 47 -1.91 -4.65 5.02
C ALA A 47 -2.44 -5.50 3.85
N ASP A 48 -2.89 -4.88 2.76
CA ASP A 48 -3.40 -5.60 1.59
C ASP A 48 -2.30 -6.44 0.90
N HIS A 49 -1.09 -5.88 0.80
CA HIS A 49 0.07 -6.62 0.27
C HIS A 49 0.47 -7.79 1.17
N LEU A 50 0.53 -7.60 2.49
CA LEU A 50 0.82 -8.68 3.42
C LEU A 50 -0.24 -9.77 3.35
N ASN A 51 -1.52 -9.41 3.28
CA ASN A 51 -2.60 -10.39 3.11
C ASN A 51 -2.43 -11.23 1.84
N ALA A 52 -2.03 -10.61 0.72
CA ALA A 52 -1.79 -11.33 -0.53
C ALA A 52 -0.67 -12.37 -0.37
N GLU A 53 0.43 -12.00 0.27
CA GLU A 53 1.58 -12.89 0.51
C GLU A 53 1.30 -13.98 1.56
N ILE A 54 0.50 -13.68 2.58
CA ILE A 54 0.02 -14.67 3.55
C ILE A 54 -0.91 -15.68 2.85
N ALA A 55 -1.83 -15.20 2.01
CA ALA A 55 -2.72 -16.06 1.23
C ALA A 55 -1.98 -16.92 0.20
N ALA A 56 -0.85 -16.43 -0.34
CA ALA A 56 0.04 -17.18 -1.21
C ALA A 56 0.91 -18.21 -0.46
N GLY A 57 1.03 -18.07 0.87
CA GLY A 57 1.89 -18.91 1.71
C GLY A 57 3.35 -18.48 1.71
N THR A 58 3.70 -17.32 1.14
CA THR A 58 5.05 -16.73 1.20
C THR A 58 5.38 -16.29 2.63
N ILE A 59 4.39 -15.71 3.33
CA ILE A 59 4.52 -15.22 4.70
C ILE A 59 3.71 -16.13 5.61
N THR A 60 4.39 -16.77 6.57
CA THR A 60 3.75 -17.64 7.57
C THR A 60 4.04 -17.22 9.00
N SER A 61 4.90 -16.21 9.17
CA SER A 61 5.29 -15.67 10.47
C SER A 61 5.58 -14.17 10.41
N LYS A 62 5.63 -13.51 11.57
CA LYS A 62 6.03 -12.09 11.68
C LYS A 62 7.44 -11.83 11.12
N GLN A 63 8.35 -12.79 11.29
CA GLN A 63 9.72 -12.66 10.78
C GLN A 63 9.72 -12.66 9.25
N ASP A 64 8.95 -13.55 8.61
CA ASP A 64 8.84 -13.58 7.15
C ASP A 64 8.28 -12.25 6.61
N ALA A 65 7.33 -11.63 7.34
CA ALA A 65 6.78 -10.33 6.95
C ALA A 65 7.80 -9.20 7.06
N MET A 66 8.63 -9.18 8.10
CA MET A 66 9.74 -8.22 8.20
C MET A 66 10.75 -8.45 7.06
N ASP A 67 11.12 -9.70 6.81
CA ASP A 67 12.05 -10.07 5.76
C ASP A 67 11.50 -9.67 4.38
N TYR A 68 10.22 -9.92 4.11
CA TYR A 68 9.52 -9.46 2.90
C TYR A 68 9.66 -7.95 2.68
N ILE A 69 9.44 -7.15 3.73
CA ILE A 69 9.56 -5.69 3.63
C ILE A 69 10.98 -5.27 3.21
N THR A 70 12.02 -6.01 3.61
CA THR A 70 13.41 -5.67 3.22
C THR A 70 13.66 -5.73 1.71
N TRP A 71 12.87 -6.50 0.96
CA TRP A 71 12.97 -6.62 -0.50
C TRP A 71 12.30 -5.47 -1.26
N THR A 72 11.55 -4.62 -0.57
CA THR A 72 10.73 -3.58 -1.20
C THR A 72 11.53 -2.31 -1.54
N TYR A 73 11.00 -1.51 -2.46
CA TYR A 73 11.54 -0.16 -2.71
C TYR A 73 11.44 0.73 -1.47
N PHE A 74 10.40 0.55 -0.66
CA PHE A 74 10.22 1.25 0.61
C PHE A 74 11.43 1.07 1.52
N PHE A 75 11.89 -0.16 1.77
CA PHE A 75 13.04 -0.37 2.66
C PHE A 75 14.31 0.33 2.17
N ARG A 76 14.55 0.32 0.85
CA ARG A 76 15.68 1.06 0.24
C ARG A 76 15.56 2.57 0.47
N ARG A 77 14.35 3.12 0.42
CA ARG A 77 14.08 4.55 0.67
C ARG A 77 14.11 4.91 2.14
N LEU A 78 13.67 4.01 3.03
CA LEU A 78 13.72 4.19 4.48
C LEU A 78 15.16 4.51 4.96
N ILE A 79 16.15 3.81 4.40
CA ILE A 79 17.56 4.05 4.74
C ILE A 79 18.08 5.38 4.16
N MET A 80 17.60 5.78 2.98
CA MET A 80 18.07 6.97 2.27
C MET A 80 17.39 8.27 2.73
N ASN A 81 16.16 8.20 3.21
CA ASN A 81 15.36 9.34 3.65
C ASN A 81 14.44 8.96 4.83
N PRO A 82 15.02 8.58 5.99
CA PRO A 82 14.26 8.04 7.12
C PRO A 82 13.21 9.01 7.66
N THR A 83 13.53 10.31 7.70
CA THR A 83 12.64 11.36 8.21
C THR A 83 11.34 11.46 7.40
N TYR A 84 11.35 11.16 6.10
CA TYR A 84 10.13 11.12 5.29
C TYR A 84 9.13 10.06 5.77
N TYR A 85 9.64 8.98 6.35
CA TYR A 85 8.84 7.87 6.89
C TYR A 85 8.66 7.96 8.43
N ASN A 86 8.95 9.13 9.02
CA ASN A 86 8.90 9.37 10.47
C ASN A 86 9.85 8.47 11.28
N LEU A 87 11.02 8.15 10.72
CA LEU A 87 12.08 7.44 11.41
C LEU A 87 13.21 8.42 11.78
N ASP A 88 13.62 8.43 13.05
CA ASP A 88 14.61 9.38 13.58
C ASP A 88 16.05 9.00 13.20
N ASP A 89 16.37 7.69 13.24
CA ASP A 89 17.69 7.16 12.91
C ASP A 89 17.61 5.82 12.17
N VAL A 90 18.69 5.47 11.48
CA VAL A 90 18.84 4.23 10.71
C VAL A 90 19.69 3.19 11.43
N SER A 91 19.74 3.24 12.77
CA SER A 91 20.40 2.19 13.55
C SER A 91 19.61 0.89 13.42
N HIS A 92 20.30 -0.25 13.52
CA HIS A 92 19.67 -1.56 13.41
C HIS A 92 18.53 -1.77 14.41
N ASP A 93 18.68 -1.28 15.65
CA ASP A 93 17.66 -1.44 16.70
C ASP A 93 16.41 -0.59 16.40
N THR A 94 16.58 0.68 16.04
CA THR A 94 15.46 1.58 15.70
C THR A 94 14.72 1.10 14.45
N MET A 95 15.44 0.69 13.40
CA MET A 95 14.82 0.13 12.19
C MET A 95 14.04 -1.14 12.47
N ASN A 96 14.60 -2.08 13.23
CA ASN A 96 13.91 -3.33 13.57
C ASN A 96 12.64 -3.06 14.38
N LYS A 97 12.69 -2.16 15.36
CA LYS A 97 11.51 -1.76 16.14
C LYS A 97 10.44 -1.13 15.25
N TYR A 98 10.84 -0.25 14.36
CA TYR A 98 9.94 0.41 13.41
C TYR A 98 9.26 -0.60 12.48
N LEU A 99 10.03 -1.48 11.82
CA LEU A 99 9.48 -2.52 10.95
C LEU A 99 8.58 -3.50 11.70
N SER A 100 8.99 -3.91 12.90
CA SER A 100 8.17 -4.76 13.77
C SER A 100 6.83 -4.10 14.07
N SER A 101 6.82 -2.82 14.45
CA SER A 101 5.57 -2.09 14.72
C SER A 101 4.67 -1.95 13.49
N LEU A 102 5.26 -1.77 12.29
CA LEU A 102 4.51 -1.71 11.03
C LEU A 102 3.83 -3.04 10.71
N VAL A 103 4.58 -4.14 10.86
CA VAL A 103 4.06 -5.50 10.66
C VAL A 103 2.95 -5.78 11.66
N GLU A 104 3.18 -5.52 12.95
CA GLU A 104 2.17 -5.77 13.99
C GLU A 104 0.89 -4.98 13.78
N LYS A 105 0.99 -3.70 13.43
CA LYS A 105 -0.17 -2.89 13.09
C LYS A 105 -0.93 -3.47 11.89
N SER A 106 -0.21 -3.83 10.82
CA SER A 106 -0.84 -4.37 9.61
C SER A 106 -1.52 -5.71 9.86
N LEU A 107 -0.90 -6.59 10.65
CA LEU A 107 -1.52 -7.88 11.04
C LEU A 107 -2.75 -7.66 11.92
N PHE A 108 -2.71 -6.71 12.84
CA PHE A 108 -3.86 -6.33 13.66
C PHE A 108 -5.03 -5.82 12.79
N ASP A 109 -4.75 -4.96 11.81
CA ASP A 109 -5.76 -4.45 10.88
C ASP A 109 -6.38 -5.57 10.02
N LEU A 110 -5.57 -6.57 9.62
CA LEU A 110 -6.02 -7.75 8.87
C LEU A 110 -6.84 -8.72 9.71
N GLU A 111 -6.44 -8.98 10.95
CA GLU A 111 -7.17 -9.82 11.89
C GLU A 111 -8.54 -9.19 12.20
N GLY A 112 -8.57 -7.87 12.45
CA GLY A 112 -9.82 -7.11 12.62
C GLY A 112 -10.73 -7.11 11.40
N SER A 113 -10.19 -7.37 10.21
CA SER A 113 -10.94 -7.52 8.96
C SER A 113 -11.29 -8.97 8.62
N TYR A 114 -11.03 -9.91 9.55
CA TYR A 114 -11.27 -11.35 9.39
C TYR A 114 -10.46 -12.00 8.26
N CYS A 115 -9.36 -11.37 7.82
CA CYS A 115 -8.56 -11.86 6.71
C CYS A 115 -7.56 -12.95 7.12
N ILE A 116 -7.02 -12.86 8.34
CA ILE A 116 -6.00 -13.77 8.87
C ILE A 116 -6.35 -14.19 10.29
N GLU A 117 -5.68 -15.24 10.75
CA GLU A 117 -5.68 -15.68 12.14
C GLU A 117 -4.23 -15.85 12.60
N ILE A 118 -3.92 -15.39 13.82
CA ILE A 118 -2.65 -15.62 14.48
C ILE A 118 -2.81 -16.85 15.38
N GLY A 119 -1.99 -17.88 15.18
CA GLY A 119 -2.09 -19.12 15.94
C GLY A 119 -1.79 -18.93 17.43
N GLU A 120 -2.16 -19.92 18.24
CA GLU A 120 -2.02 -19.89 19.71
C GLU A 120 -0.58 -19.71 20.19
N ASP A 121 0.40 -20.06 19.35
CA ASP A 121 1.82 -19.85 19.60
C ASP A 121 2.28 -18.38 19.43
N ASN A 122 1.35 -17.51 19.01
CA ASN A 122 1.55 -16.09 18.72
C ASN A 122 2.66 -15.82 17.69
N ARG A 123 2.92 -16.81 16.82
CA ARG A 123 4.00 -16.78 15.82
C ARG A 123 3.52 -17.18 14.44
N SER A 124 2.70 -18.23 14.37
CA SER A 124 2.11 -18.71 13.13
C SER A 124 1.01 -17.76 12.66
N ILE A 125 1.00 -17.49 11.36
CA ILE A 125 0.01 -16.65 10.70
C ILE A 125 -0.62 -17.47 9.58
N GLU A 126 -1.94 -17.61 9.61
CA GLU A 126 -2.68 -18.38 8.61
C GLU A 126 -3.73 -17.52 7.90
N PRO A 127 -3.90 -17.66 6.57
CA PRO A 127 -4.93 -16.96 5.83
C PRO A 127 -6.30 -17.61 6.04
N LEU A 128 -7.29 -16.83 6.43
CA LEU A 128 -8.69 -17.24 6.47
C LEU A 128 -9.32 -17.18 5.06
N THR A 129 -10.51 -17.77 4.91
CA THR A 129 -11.25 -17.76 3.64
C THR A 129 -11.45 -16.34 3.10
N TYR A 130 -11.75 -15.38 3.98
CA TYR A 130 -11.95 -13.99 3.61
C TYR A 130 -10.66 -13.32 3.10
N GLY A 131 -9.51 -13.60 3.72
CA GLY A 131 -8.21 -13.09 3.23
C GLY A 131 -7.85 -13.66 1.86
N ARG A 132 -8.17 -14.94 1.61
CA ARG A 132 -8.02 -15.58 0.28
C ARG A 132 -8.91 -14.95 -0.77
N ILE A 133 -10.17 -14.66 -0.43
CA ILE A 133 -11.11 -13.95 -1.33
C ILE A 133 -10.56 -12.55 -1.64
N ALA A 134 -10.10 -11.83 -0.62
CA ALA A 134 -9.51 -10.50 -0.78
C ALA A 134 -8.33 -10.51 -1.75
N SER A 135 -7.40 -11.45 -1.55
CA SER A 135 -6.23 -11.63 -2.42
C SER A 135 -6.62 -12.02 -3.85
N TYR A 136 -7.56 -12.95 -4.00
CA TYR A 136 -7.97 -13.45 -5.32
C TYR A 136 -8.65 -12.38 -6.20
N TYR A 137 -9.47 -11.52 -5.59
CA TYR A 137 -10.22 -10.47 -6.29
C TYR A 137 -9.60 -9.08 -6.19
N TYR A 138 -8.41 -8.96 -5.60
CA TYR A 138 -7.74 -7.66 -5.35
C TYR A 138 -8.61 -6.67 -4.57
N LEU A 139 -9.29 -7.16 -3.54
CA LEU A 139 -10.13 -6.34 -2.68
C LEU A 139 -9.34 -5.87 -1.46
N LYS A 140 -9.60 -4.64 -1.04
CA LYS A 140 -9.04 -4.11 0.20
C LYS A 140 -9.59 -4.86 1.41
N HIS A 141 -8.75 -5.12 2.39
CA HIS A 141 -9.14 -5.80 3.62
C HIS A 141 -10.31 -5.11 4.37
N PRO A 142 -10.43 -3.77 4.45
CA PRO A 142 -11.56 -3.14 5.13
C PRO A 142 -12.89 -3.40 4.42
N THR A 143 -12.88 -3.55 3.09
CA THR A 143 -14.07 -3.89 2.31
C THR A 143 -14.57 -5.29 2.64
N ILE A 144 -13.65 -6.23 2.85
CA ILE A 144 -13.99 -7.59 3.29
C ILE A 144 -14.53 -7.59 4.71
N GLY A 145 -13.94 -6.83 5.63
CA GLY A 145 -14.48 -6.62 6.98
C GLY A 145 -15.91 -6.06 6.94
N MET A 146 -16.13 -5.03 6.13
CA MET A 146 -17.45 -4.44 5.90
C MET A 146 -18.46 -5.48 5.37
N PHE A 147 -18.07 -6.28 4.38
CA PHE A 147 -18.91 -7.35 3.85
C PHE A 147 -19.24 -8.39 4.92
N LYS A 148 -18.25 -8.78 5.74
CA LYS A 148 -18.45 -9.74 6.82
C LYS A 148 -19.46 -9.26 7.88
N ASP A 149 -19.49 -7.95 8.13
CA ASP A 149 -20.37 -7.33 9.13
C ASP A 149 -21.78 -7.04 8.60
N GLN A 150 -21.90 -6.66 7.31
CA GLN A 150 -23.16 -6.19 6.74
C GLN A 150 -23.94 -7.27 5.99
N LEU A 151 -23.28 -8.27 5.39
CA LEU A 151 -23.96 -9.34 4.65
C LEU A 151 -24.69 -10.28 5.61
N LYS A 152 -26.01 -10.41 5.42
CA LYS A 152 -26.86 -11.35 6.16
C LYS A 152 -27.48 -12.38 5.22
N PRO A 153 -27.79 -13.60 5.68
CA PRO A 153 -28.46 -14.61 4.86
C PRO A 153 -29.79 -14.14 4.25
N GLU A 154 -30.47 -13.22 4.93
CA GLU A 154 -31.78 -12.70 4.53
C GLU A 154 -31.71 -11.39 3.71
N SER A 155 -30.51 -10.92 3.35
CA SER A 155 -30.36 -9.66 2.62
C SER A 155 -31.00 -9.71 1.24
N ASN A 156 -31.80 -8.69 0.94
CA ASN A 156 -32.45 -8.54 -0.36
C ASN A 156 -31.53 -7.86 -1.39
N ILE A 157 -31.93 -7.85 -2.67
CA ILE A 157 -31.09 -7.30 -3.77
C ILE A 157 -30.79 -5.81 -3.57
N GLU A 158 -31.72 -5.02 -3.05
CA GLU A 158 -31.51 -3.59 -2.82
C GLU A 158 -30.44 -3.35 -1.74
N GLU A 159 -30.47 -4.12 -0.66
CA GLU A 159 -29.44 -4.09 0.39
C GLU A 159 -28.08 -4.52 -0.15
N LEU A 160 -28.02 -5.59 -0.96
CA LEU A 160 -26.76 -6.04 -1.56
C LEU A 160 -26.16 -4.98 -2.50
N LEU A 161 -27.00 -4.31 -3.31
CA LEU A 161 -26.56 -3.22 -4.16
C LEU A 161 -26.02 -2.05 -3.32
N LEU A 162 -26.70 -1.69 -2.23
CA LEU A 162 -26.23 -0.63 -1.33
C LEU A 162 -24.87 -0.99 -0.72
N ILE A 163 -24.71 -2.21 -0.21
CA ILE A 163 -23.45 -2.70 0.36
C ILE A 163 -22.31 -2.61 -0.68
N LEU A 164 -22.56 -3.00 -1.93
CA LEU A 164 -21.57 -2.92 -3.01
C LEU A 164 -21.21 -1.46 -3.38
N THR A 165 -22.12 -0.50 -3.22
CA THR A 165 -21.80 0.91 -3.51
C THR A 165 -21.00 1.60 -2.41
N VAL A 166 -21.02 1.06 -1.19
CA VAL A 166 -20.34 1.63 -0.02
C VAL A 166 -18.93 1.06 0.18
N SER A 167 -18.60 -0.07 -0.48
CA SER A 167 -17.26 -0.66 -0.39
C SER A 167 -16.17 0.29 -0.85
N ALA A 168 -15.03 0.25 -0.18
CA ALA A 168 -13.83 0.96 -0.62
C ALA A 168 -13.16 0.18 -1.78
N ASP A 169 -12.97 0.85 -2.91
CA ASP A 169 -12.13 0.38 -4.03
C ASP A 169 -10.66 0.38 -3.64
#